data_AF-A0A4Q4D4Y4-F1
#
_entry.id   AF-A0A4Q4D4Y4-F1
#
_cell.length_a   1.000
_cell.length_b   1.000
_cell.length_c   1.000
_cell.angle_alpha   90.00
_cell.angle_beta   90.00
_cell.angle_gamma   90.00
#
_symmetry.space_group_name_H-M   'P 1'
#
loop_
_entity.id
_entity.type
_entity.pdbx_description
1 polymer ?
#
loop_
_entity_poly.entity_id
_entity_poly.type
_entity_poly.pdbx_seq_one_letter_code
_entity_poly.pdbx_strand_id
1 'polypeptide(L)'
;MSGSTSWRERLPELSLPRAVDPGGPLVVVSAHPDDEVIALGAWLCGQTDRDVLFVTATDGESSHPGSPTVTPDDLRRLRPPELVAALTLLGHVGPRVERLRLRDADLPADAAALAAALEPLLAHASLVVAPFHEDGHADHDVVGAVVRAVAPATATVWHYPVWLWEWTEPGAVPWLDRAATLSASVDDDGVARARKAAALQAFV
;
A
#
# COMPACT_ATOMS: atom_id res chain seq x y z
N MET A 1 16.31 22.50 23.32
CA MET A 1 15.65 22.28 22.03
C MET A 1 16.29 21.03 21.45
N SER A 2 15.68 19.86 21.64
CA SER A 2 16.18 18.61 21.07
C SER A 2 15.84 18.64 19.58
N GLY A 3 16.83 18.55 18.70
CA GLY A 3 16.58 18.43 17.27
C GLY A 3 15.84 17.13 17.01
N SER A 4 14.59 17.23 16.54
CA SER A 4 13.91 16.07 15.93
C SER A 4 14.65 15.79 14.62
N THR A 5 15.25 14.61 14.51
CA THR A 5 15.85 14.11 13.27
C THR A 5 14.72 13.55 12.42
N SER A 6 14.53 14.12 11.23
CA SER A 6 13.47 13.67 10.33
C SER A 6 13.73 12.25 9.83
N TRP A 7 12.67 11.55 9.42
CA TRP A 7 12.79 10.24 8.75
C TRP A 7 13.73 10.27 7.54
N ARG A 8 13.77 11.39 6.80
CA ARG A 8 14.68 11.57 5.64
C ARG A 8 16.16 11.57 6.03
N GLU A 9 16.48 12.08 7.21
CA GLU A 9 17.85 12.11 7.73
C GLU A 9 18.21 10.79 8.40
N ARG A 10 17.26 10.16 9.10
CA ARG A 10 17.51 8.91 9.81
C ARG A 10 17.62 7.69 8.88
N LEU A 11 16.72 7.55 7.89
CA LEU A 11 16.67 6.35 7.03
C LEU A 11 18.02 6.03 6.35
N PRO A 12 18.78 7.00 5.80
CA PRO A 12 20.10 6.73 5.23
C PRO A 12 21.15 6.22 6.21
N GLU A 13 21.01 6.53 7.51
CA GLU A 13 21.93 6.05 8.56
C GLU A 13 21.65 4.59 8.94
N LEU A 14 20.44 4.11 8.67
CA LEU A 14 20.05 2.75 8.98
C LEU A 14 20.64 1.81 7.93
N SER A 15 21.49 0.88 8.38
CA SER A 15 21.97 -0.21 7.56
C SER A 15 20.90 -1.31 7.45
N LEU A 16 19.76 -0.99 6.83
CA LEU A 16 18.67 -1.93 6.63
C LEU A 16 19.02 -2.95 5.53
N PRO A 17 18.68 -4.24 5.72
CA PRO A 17 18.82 -5.23 4.66
C PRO A 17 17.91 -4.89 3.46
N ARG A 18 18.17 -5.49 2.31
CA ARG A 18 17.22 -5.50 1.19
C ARG A 18 16.21 -6.62 1.38
N ALA A 19 14.94 -6.33 1.11
CA ALA A 19 13.93 -7.38 1.11
C ALA A 19 14.20 -8.36 -0.04
N VAL A 20 13.94 -9.65 0.21
CA VAL A 20 14.15 -10.71 -0.78
C VAL A 20 12.79 -11.14 -1.32
N ASP A 21 12.44 -10.69 -2.53
CA ASP A 21 11.19 -11.06 -3.20
C ASP A 21 11.23 -12.55 -3.57
N PRO A 22 10.26 -13.38 -3.12
CA PRO A 22 10.20 -14.79 -3.48
C PRO A 22 9.78 -15.03 -4.95
N GLY A 23 9.34 -14.00 -5.66
CA GLY A 23 8.74 -14.10 -6.99
C GLY A 23 7.33 -14.70 -6.95
N GLY A 24 6.83 -15.14 -8.12
CA GLY A 24 5.49 -15.75 -8.24
C GLY A 24 4.33 -14.75 -8.12
N PRO A 25 3.09 -15.26 -7.98
CA PRO A 25 1.89 -14.42 -7.88
C PRO A 25 1.97 -13.42 -6.72
N LEU A 26 1.66 -12.17 -7.01
CA LEU A 26 1.68 -11.06 -6.07
C LEU A 26 0.26 -10.57 -5.80
N VAL A 27 -0.08 -10.39 -4.53
CA VAL A 27 -1.25 -9.64 -4.13
C VAL A 27 -0.80 -8.38 -3.39
N VAL A 28 -1.22 -7.22 -3.89
CA VAL A 28 -1.02 -5.92 -3.23
C VAL A 28 -2.37 -5.51 -2.64
N VAL A 29 -2.45 -5.43 -1.32
CA VAL A 29 -3.66 -5.05 -0.59
C VAL A 29 -3.48 -3.63 -0.09
N SER A 30 -4.43 -2.75 -0.34
CA SER A 30 -4.48 -1.37 0.15
C SER A 30 -5.75 -1.12 0.95
N ALA A 31 -5.70 -0.20 1.90
CA ALA A 31 -6.92 0.26 2.57
C ALA A 31 -7.71 1.17 1.63
N HIS A 32 -7.02 2.08 0.96
CA HIS A 32 -7.58 3.11 0.08
C HIS A 32 -6.89 3.12 -1.29
N PRO A 33 -7.56 3.59 -2.35
CA PRO A 33 -6.92 3.80 -3.65
C PRO A 33 -5.93 4.96 -3.60
N ASP A 34 -4.63 4.62 -3.59
CA ASP A 34 -3.41 5.46 -3.71
C ASP A 34 -2.27 4.93 -2.82
N ASP A 35 -2.60 4.24 -1.72
CA ASP A 35 -1.65 3.65 -0.76
C ASP A 35 -0.52 2.86 -1.45
N GLU A 36 -0.87 1.98 -2.40
CA GLU A 36 0.11 1.17 -3.12
C GLU A 36 1.03 2.01 -4.01
N VAL A 37 0.52 3.10 -4.60
CA VAL A 37 1.33 4.01 -5.39
C VAL A 37 2.24 4.83 -4.47
N ILE A 38 1.71 5.33 -3.34
CA ILE A 38 2.43 6.13 -2.35
C ILE A 38 3.58 5.32 -1.75
N ALA A 39 3.33 4.09 -1.30
CA ALA A 39 4.34 3.29 -0.63
C ALA A 39 5.24 2.55 -1.63
N LEU A 40 4.66 1.92 -2.65
CA LEU A 40 5.33 0.90 -3.44
C LEU A 40 5.57 1.28 -4.91
N GLY A 41 5.07 2.43 -5.38
CA GLY A 41 5.00 2.74 -6.83
C GLY A 41 6.30 2.54 -7.62
N ALA A 42 7.45 2.89 -7.04
CA ALA A 42 8.75 2.71 -7.71
C ALA A 42 9.18 1.23 -7.77
N TRP A 43 8.85 0.43 -6.75
CA TRP A 43 9.09 -1.01 -6.77
C TRP A 43 8.14 -1.73 -7.73
N LEU A 44 6.86 -1.31 -7.78
CA LEU A 44 5.85 -1.85 -8.69
C LEU A 44 6.24 -1.73 -10.17
N CYS A 45 7.04 -0.71 -10.55
CA CYS A 45 7.53 -0.55 -11.93
C CYS A 45 8.31 -1.74 -12.48
N GLY A 46 8.93 -2.57 -11.64
CA GLY A 46 9.58 -3.81 -12.10
C GLY A 46 8.84 -5.07 -11.64
N GLN A 47 7.56 -4.95 -11.33
CA GLN A 47 6.64 -6.07 -11.06
C GLN A 47 5.68 -6.31 -12.24
N THR A 48 5.98 -5.78 -13.42
CA THR A 48 5.05 -5.81 -14.58
C THR A 48 4.93 -7.19 -15.23
N ASP A 49 5.94 -8.05 -15.06
CA ASP A 49 6.02 -9.36 -15.73
C ASP A 49 5.43 -10.52 -14.90
N ARG A 50 4.86 -10.23 -13.72
CA ARG A 50 4.26 -11.22 -12.83
C ARG A 50 2.73 -11.08 -12.81
N ASP A 51 2.03 -12.14 -12.39
CA ASP A 51 0.60 -12.04 -12.08
C ASP A 51 0.44 -11.20 -10.81
N VAL A 52 -0.07 -9.97 -10.97
CA VAL A 52 -0.34 -9.03 -9.88
C VAL A 52 -1.84 -8.83 -9.75
N LEU A 53 -2.36 -9.11 -8.56
CA LEU A 53 -3.69 -8.71 -8.14
C LEU A 53 -3.57 -7.52 -7.19
N PHE A 54 -4.21 -6.42 -7.53
CA PHE A 54 -4.40 -5.29 -6.62
C PHE A 54 -5.75 -5.45 -5.94
N VAL A 55 -5.80 -5.27 -4.62
CA VAL A 55 -7.02 -5.34 -3.82
C VAL A 55 -7.13 -4.03 -3.04
N THR A 56 -8.27 -3.35 -3.14
CA THR A 56 -8.55 -2.16 -2.33
C THR A 56 -9.75 -2.42 -1.42
N ALA A 57 -9.58 -2.20 -0.12
CA ALA A 57 -10.60 -2.48 0.87
C ALA A 57 -11.81 -1.54 0.73
N THR A 58 -11.54 -0.26 0.47
CA THR A 58 -12.54 0.80 0.37
C THR A 58 -12.41 1.51 -0.98
N ASP A 59 -13.28 2.47 -1.28
CA ASP A 59 -13.10 3.34 -2.45
C ASP A 59 -12.45 4.69 -2.07
N GLY A 60 -11.95 4.86 -0.84
CA GLY A 60 -11.35 6.12 -0.37
C GLY A 60 -12.34 7.30 -0.31
N GLU A 61 -13.63 6.99 -0.17
CA GLU A 61 -14.72 7.96 -0.28
C GLU A 61 -14.80 8.99 0.88
N SER A 62 -14.05 8.78 1.95
CA SER A 62 -13.99 9.65 3.13
C SER A 62 -12.77 10.56 3.12
N SER A 63 -11.94 10.54 2.08
CA SER A 63 -10.71 11.35 1.94
C SER A 63 -10.94 12.87 1.99
N HIS A 64 -12.14 13.34 1.65
CA HIS A 64 -12.49 14.77 1.58
C HIS A 64 -13.68 15.12 2.48
N PRO A 65 -13.57 14.99 3.82
CA PRO A 65 -14.68 15.18 4.73
C PRO A 65 -15.17 16.64 4.66
N GLY A 66 -16.47 16.81 4.39
CA GLY A 66 -17.10 18.14 4.33
C GLY A 66 -16.75 18.98 3.10
N SER A 67 -16.14 18.38 2.06
CA SER A 67 -15.87 19.09 0.80
C SER A 67 -17.17 19.64 0.18
N PRO A 68 -17.19 20.93 -0.22
CA PRO A 68 -18.37 21.54 -0.84
C PRO A 68 -18.52 21.17 -2.32
N THR A 69 -17.50 20.56 -2.93
CA THR A 69 -17.42 20.31 -4.38
C THR A 69 -17.29 18.84 -4.75
N VAL A 70 -16.95 17.97 -3.79
CA VAL A 70 -16.75 16.54 -4.01
C VAL A 70 -17.45 15.77 -2.91
N THR A 71 -18.38 14.89 -3.29
CA THR A 71 -19.10 14.03 -2.36
C THR A 71 -18.44 12.64 -2.25
N PRO A 72 -18.71 11.87 -1.19
CA PRO A 72 -18.26 10.48 -1.11
C PRO A 72 -18.71 9.64 -2.32
N ASP A 73 -19.92 9.86 -2.83
CA ASP A 73 -20.41 9.16 -4.02
C ASP A 73 -19.66 9.55 -5.30
N ASP A 74 -19.14 10.77 -5.39
CA ASP A 74 -18.24 11.17 -6.49
C ASP A 74 -16.93 10.40 -6.38
N LEU A 75 -16.32 10.33 -5.20
CA LEU A 75 -15.07 9.61 -4.96
C LEU A 75 -15.20 8.11 -5.25
N ARG A 76 -16.29 7.45 -4.86
CA ARG A 76 -16.55 6.03 -5.21
C ARG A 76 -16.56 5.75 -6.71
N ARG A 77 -16.86 6.77 -7.52
CA ARG A 77 -16.86 6.71 -8.99
C ARG A 77 -15.52 7.10 -9.59
N LEU A 78 -14.82 8.07 -8.99
CA LEU A 78 -13.57 8.64 -9.50
C LEU A 78 -12.33 7.81 -9.15
N ARG A 79 -12.20 7.38 -7.90
CA ARG A 79 -11.01 6.69 -7.40
C ARG A 79 -10.65 5.39 -8.14
N PRO A 80 -11.62 4.55 -8.56
CA PRO A 80 -11.32 3.34 -9.31
C PRO A 80 -10.60 3.56 -10.67
N PRO A 81 -11.11 4.41 -11.58
CA PRO A 81 -10.39 4.70 -12.82
C PRO A 81 -9.08 5.47 -12.59
N GLU A 82 -8.98 6.30 -11.53
CA GLU A 82 -7.71 6.95 -11.15
C GLU A 82 -6.64 5.93 -10.78
N LEU A 83 -6.98 4.95 -9.93
CA LEU A 83 -6.09 3.85 -9.58
C LEU A 83 -5.62 3.07 -10.81
N VAL A 84 -6.55 2.71 -11.70
CA VAL A 84 -6.20 2.01 -12.95
C VAL A 84 -5.25 2.85 -13.81
N ALA A 85 -5.47 4.16 -13.92
CA ALA A 85 -4.59 5.06 -14.65
C ALA A 85 -3.20 5.16 -13.99
N ALA A 86 -3.14 5.27 -12.66
CA ALA A 86 -1.91 5.30 -11.90
C ALA A 86 -1.08 4.02 -12.11
N LEU A 87 -1.69 2.85 -11.96
CA LEU A 87 -1.04 1.55 -12.18
C LEU A 87 -0.58 1.37 -13.63
N THR A 88 -1.34 1.90 -14.60
CA THR A 88 -0.94 1.92 -16.01
C THR A 88 0.32 2.76 -16.22
N LEU A 89 0.45 3.91 -15.56
CA LEU A 89 1.64 4.75 -15.61
C LEU A 89 2.87 4.08 -14.97
N LEU A 90 2.66 3.18 -14.01
CA LEU A 90 3.74 2.36 -13.45
C LEU A 90 4.19 1.24 -14.42
N GLY A 91 3.37 0.90 -15.42
CA GLY A 91 3.67 -0.09 -16.46
C GLY A 91 2.77 -1.32 -16.46
N HIS A 92 1.78 -1.41 -15.56
CA HIS A 92 0.83 -2.53 -15.54
C HIS A 92 -0.23 -2.35 -16.63
N VAL A 93 -0.15 -3.15 -17.70
CA VAL A 93 -1.12 -3.10 -18.79
C VAL A 93 -2.37 -3.91 -18.41
N GLY A 94 -3.52 -3.24 -18.29
CA GLY A 94 -4.78 -3.88 -17.89
C GLY A 94 -4.73 -4.43 -16.46
N PRO A 95 -4.42 -3.59 -15.44
CA PRO A 95 -4.22 -4.05 -14.08
C PRO A 95 -5.49 -4.72 -13.54
N ARG A 96 -5.33 -5.87 -12.88
CA ARG A 96 -6.42 -6.57 -12.19
C ARG A 96 -6.62 -5.92 -10.82
N VAL A 97 -7.76 -5.24 -10.65
CA VAL A 97 -8.11 -4.57 -9.39
C VAL A 97 -9.41 -5.17 -8.86
N GLU A 98 -9.34 -5.74 -7.66
CA GLU A 98 -10.49 -6.19 -6.88
C GLU A 98 -10.88 -5.10 -5.87
N ARG A 99 -12.15 -4.71 -5.87
CA ARG A 99 -12.69 -3.67 -4.98
C ARG A 99 -13.62 -4.32 -3.98
N LEU A 100 -13.23 -4.34 -2.71
CA LEU A 100 -14.05 -4.94 -1.66
C LEU A 100 -15.25 -4.06 -1.28
N ARG A 101 -15.14 -2.74 -1.52
CA ARG A 101 -16.21 -1.74 -1.29
C ARG A 101 -16.73 -1.74 0.15
N LEU A 102 -15.83 -1.99 1.10
CA LEU A 102 -16.11 -1.84 2.52
C LEU A 102 -16.11 -0.36 2.89
N ARG A 103 -16.59 -0.07 4.10
CA ARG A 103 -16.79 1.30 4.57
C ARG A 103 -15.46 1.97 4.89
N ASP A 104 -15.16 3.05 4.18
CA ASP A 104 -14.03 3.91 4.48
C ASP A 104 -14.18 4.63 5.82
N ALA A 105 -13.07 4.79 6.55
CA ALA A 105 -12.94 5.36 7.90
C ALA A 105 -13.64 4.56 9.02
N ASP A 106 -14.08 3.34 8.75
CA ASP A 106 -14.68 2.42 9.73
C ASP A 106 -14.36 0.94 9.43
N LEU A 107 -13.23 0.65 8.75
CA LEU A 107 -12.83 -0.75 8.47
C LEU A 107 -12.66 -1.60 9.74
N PRO A 108 -12.25 -1.08 10.91
CA PRO A 108 -12.21 -1.89 12.13
C PRO A 108 -13.55 -2.56 12.47
N ALA A 109 -14.68 -1.91 12.16
CA ALA A 109 -16.00 -2.49 12.34
C ALA A 109 -16.32 -3.60 11.32
N ASP A 110 -15.65 -3.57 10.16
CA ASP A 110 -15.81 -4.54 9.07
C ASP A 110 -14.68 -5.60 9.04
N ALA A 111 -13.85 -5.72 10.08
CA ALA A 111 -12.69 -6.61 10.10
C ALA A 111 -13.00 -8.08 9.72
N ALA A 112 -14.15 -8.61 10.17
CA ALA A 112 -14.58 -9.95 9.81
C ALA A 112 -15.00 -10.08 8.33
N ALA A 113 -15.66 -9.06 7.79
CA ALA A 113 -16.03 -9.01 6.38
C ALA A 113 -14.78 -8.87 5.49
N LEU A 114 -13.83 -8.03 5.91
CA LEU A 114 -12.53 -7.88 5.28
C LEU A 114 -11.76 -9.21 5.24
N ALA A 115 -11.71 -9.93 6.37
CA ALA A 115 -11.08 -11.25 6.45
C ALA A 115 -11.70 -12.26 5.48
N ALA A 116 -13.03 -12.38 5.50
CA ALA A 116 -13.76 -13.30 4.63
C ALA A 116 -13.59 -12.98 3.14
N ALA A 117 -13.46 -11.70 2.79
CA ALA A 117 -13.22 -11.27 1.41
C ALA A 117 -11.77 -11.50 0.96
N LEU A 118 -10.79 -11.27 1.84
CA LEU A 118 -9.37 -11.43 1.52
C LEU A 118 -8.93 -12.89 1.44
N GLU A 119 -9.39 -13.77 2.32
CA GLU A 119 -8.97 -15.17 2.39
C GLU A 119 -8.94 -15.89 1.02
N PRO A 120 -10.00 -15.86 0.18
CA PRO A 120 -9.95 -16.49 -1.13
C PRO A 120 -9.02 -15.79 -2.13
N LEU A 121 -8.80 -14.48 -2.00
CA LEU A 121 -7.93 -13.70 -2.89
C LEU A 121 -6.45 -13.95 -2.62
N LEU A 122 -6.10 -14.24 -1.36
CA LEU A 122 -4.72 -14.52 -0.94
C LEU A 122 -4.30 -15.97 -1.14
N ALA A 123 -5.24 -16.88 -1.40
CA ALA A 123 -5.04 -18.33 -1.37
C ALA A 123 -3.89 -18.86 -2.25
N HIS A 124 -3.57 -18.16 -3.34
CA HIS A 124 -2.52 -18.55 -4.31
C HIS A 124 -1.36 -17.56 -4.38
N ALA A 125 -1.29 -16.60 -3.45
CA ALA A 125 -0.22 -15.63 -3.40
C ALA A 125 1.10 -16.29 -2.97
N SER A 126 2.18 -15.99 -3.69
CA SER A 126 3.55 -16.24 -3.20
C SER A 126 4.03 -15.08 -2.32
N LEU A 127 3.61 -13.86 -2.67
CA LEU A 127 3.89 -12.63 -1.94
C LEU A 127 2.58 -11.85 -1.73
N VAL A 128 2.30 -11.48 -0.49
CA VAL A 128 1.25 -10.53 -0.13
C VAL A 128 1.91 -9.29 0.46
N VAL A 129 1.54 -8.11 -0.05
CA VAL A 129 2.06 -6.83 0.43
C VAL A 129 0.88 -6.00 0.91
N ALA A 130 0.89 -5.53 2.16
CA ALA A 130 -0.23 -4.83 2.78
C ALA A 130 0.23 -3.69 3.71
N PRO A 131 -0.65 -2.73 4.08
CA PRO A 131 -0.33 -1.71 5.06
C PRO A 131 0.24 -2.30 6.35
N PHE A 132 1.10 -1.53 7.00
CA PHE A 132 1.65 -1.89 8.29
C PHE A 132 0.57 -1.73 9.37
N HIS A 133 0.48 -2.71 10.26
CA HIS A 133 -0.59 -2.80 11.25
C HIS A 133 -0.46 -1.80 12.43
N GLU A 134 0.65 -1.05 12.45
CA GLU A 134 0.89 0.06 13.37
C GLU A 134 1.28 1.32 12.55
N ASP A 135 0.62 1.54 11.42
CA ASP A 135 0.78 2.73 10.58
C ASP A 135 0.19 3.98 11.24
N GLY A 136 -0.76 3.81 12.16
CA GLY A 136 -1.42 4.89 12.90
C GLY A 136 -2.72 5.38 12.25
N HIS A 137 -3.01 4.95 11.02
CA HIS A 137 -4.33 5.08 10.41
C HIS A 137 -5.15 3.82 10.69
N ALA A 138 -6.33 3.97 11.31
CA ALA A 138 -7.12 2.82 11.80
C ALA A 138 -7.47 1.79 10.70
N ASP A 139 -7.78 2.27 9.48
CA ASP A 139 -8.04 1.39 8.33
C ASP A 139 -6.78 0.64 7.86
N HIS A 140 -5.60 1.26 7.93
CA HIS A 140 -4.34 0.62 7.56
C HIS A 140 -3.99 -0.45 8.59
N ASP A 141 -4.16 -0.09 9.86
CA ASP A 141 -3.87 -0.94 11.00
C ASP A 141 -4.68 -2.25 10.93
N VAL A 142 -6.00 -2.14 10.68
CA VAL A 142 -6.87 -3.32 10.54
C VAL A 142 -6.59 -4.12 9.29
N VAL A 143 -6.31 -3.49 8.14
CA VAL A 143 -5.95 -4.22 6.90
C VAL A 143 -4.67 -5.03 7.12
N GLY A 144 -3.64 -4.41 7.69
CA GLY A 144 -2.39 -5.10 8.02
C GLY A 144 -2.61 -6.27 8.99
N ALA A 145 -3.41 -6.06 10.04
CA ALA A 145 -3.71 -7.10 11.02
C ALA A 145 -4.50 -8.28 10.41
N VAL A 146 -5.50 -7.99 9.57
CA VAL A 146 -6.32 -9.02 8.91
C VAL A 146 -5.50 -9.80 7.89
N VAL A 147 -4.72 -9.13 7.03
CA VAL A 147 -3.84 -9.81 6.07
C VAL A 147 -2.89 -10.77 6.79
N ARG A 148 -2.29 -10.34 7.90
CA ARG A 148 -1.42 -11.21 8.71
C ARG A 148 -2.17 -12.43 9.27
N ALA A 149 -3.44 -12.31 9.58
CA ALA A 149 -4.25 -13.39 10.13
C ALA A 149 -4.73 -14.39 9.07
N VAL A 150 -5.01 -13.94 7.84
CA VAL A 150 -5.65 -14.76 6.79
C VAL A 150 -4.73 -15.16 5.64
N ALA A 151 -3.53 -14.58 5.53
CA ALA A 151 -2.56 -14.99 4.53
C ALA A 151 -2.16 -16.47 4.73
N PRO A 152 -2.06 -17.26 3.65
CA PRO A 152 -1.72 -18.67 3.77
C PRO A 152 -0.29 -18.83 4.26
N ALA A 153 -0.01 -19.92 4.99
CA ALA A 153 1.33 -20.21 5.51
C ALA A 153 2.42 -20.35 4.42
N THR A 154 2.02 -20.53 3.16
CA THR A 154 2.92 -20.61 2.00
C THR A 154 3.29 -19.25 1.42
N ALA A 155 2.57 -18.17 1.77
CA ALA A 155 2.86 -16.83 1.29
C ALA A 155 3.89 -16.14 2.18
N THR A 156 4.78 -15.37 1.55
CA THR A 156 5.54 -14.32 2.27
C THR A 156 4.64 -13.11 2.43
N VAL A 157 4.60 -12.52 3.63
CA VAL A 157 3.83 -11.29 3.89
C VAL A 157 4.80 -10.15 4.18
N TRP A 158 4.69 -9.08 3.39
CA TRP A 158 5.36 -7.82 3.65
C TRP A 158 4.36 -6.76 4.09
N HIS A 159 4.80 -5.94 5.03
CA HIS A 159 4.03 -4.80 5.48
C HIS A 159 4.73 -3.50 5.08
N TYR A 160 3.97 -2.52 4.61
CA TYR A 160 4.48 -1.20 4.25
C TYR A 160 3.81 -0.08 5.04
N PRO A 161 4.57 0.84 5.63
CA PRO A 161 4.02 2.10 6.14
C PRO A 161 3.56 3.03 5.01
N VAL A 162 2.50 3.80 5.26
CA VAL A 162 1.95 4.85 4.40
C VAL A 162 1.94 6.18 5.14
N TRP A 163 1.37 6.23 6.35
CA TRP A 163 1.25 7.46 7.16
C TRP A 163 2.07 7.45 8.44
N LEU A 164 2.65 6.32 8.83
CA LEU A 164 3.48 6.16 10.04
C LEU A 164 4.41 7.35 10.33
N TRP A 165 5.08 7.87 9.30
CA TRP A 165 6.06 8.95 9.42
C TRP A 165 5.48 10.30 9.85
N GLU A 166 4.16 10.49 9.73
CA GLU A 166 3.45 11.67 10.22
C GLU A 166 3.16 11.58 11.74
N TRP A 167 3.13 10.36 12.28
CA TRP A 167 2.69 10.08 13.66
C TRP A 167 3.81 9.63 14.59
N THR A 168 4.98 9.29 14.04
CA THR A 168 6.10 8.72 14.80
C THR A 168 7.41 9.39 14.42
N GLU A 169 8.30 9.50 15.41
CA GLU A 169 9.68 9.94 15.21
C GLU A 169 10.60 8.71 15.08
N PRO A 170 11.70 8.77 14.31
CA PRO A 170 12.51 7.59 14.03
C PRO A 170 13.09 6.89 15.27
N GLY A 171 13.30 7.62 16.37
CA GLY A 171 13.78 7.07 17.64
C GLY A 171 12.71 6.31 18.45
N ALA A 172 11.44 6.37 18.03
CA ALA A 172 10.30 5.79 18.73
C ALA A 172 9.76 4.53 18.03
N VAL A 173 10.49 3.95 17.07
CA VAL A 173 10.02 2.85 16.22
C VAL A 173 10.77 1.55 16.51
N PRO A 174 10.24 0.66 17.38
CA PRO A 174 10.96 -0.51 17.86
C PRO A 174 11.16 -1.62 16.82
N TRP A 175 10.38 -1.61 15.73
CA TRP A 175 10.46 -2.61 14.67
C TRP A 175 11.41 -2.24 13.55
N LEU A 176 12.03 -1.06 13.60
CA LEU A 176 12.89 -0.55 12.54
C LEU A 176 14.12 -1.44 12.28
N ASP A 177 14.56 -2.18 13.30
CA ASP A 177 15.61 -3.21 13.21
C ASP A 177 15.20 -4.45 12.40
N ARG A 178 13.89 -4.68 12.24
CA ARG A 178 13.29 -5.74 11.42
C ARG A 178 12.82 -5.25 10.05
N ALA A 179 12.99 -3.96 9.76
CA ALA A 179 12.61 -3.39 8.47
C ALA A 179 13.62 -3.78 7.38
N ALA A 180 13.17 -3.74 6.14
CA ALA A 180 14.02 -3.92 4.97
C ALA A 180 13.70 -2.85 3.93
N THR A 181 14.69 -2.54 3.09
CA THR A 181 14.51 -1.62 1.97
C THR A 181 14.05 -2.39 0.72
N LEU A 182 13.14 -1.78 -0.02
CA LEU A 182 12.79 -2.19 -1.38
C LEU A 182 13.58 -1.32 -2.35
N SER A 183 14.29 -1.95 -3.28
CA SER A 183 14.87 -1.23 -4.42
C SER A 183 13.83 -1.16 -5.53
N ALA A 184 13.80 -0.05 -6.28
CA ALA A 184 13.14 -0.07 -7.58
C ALA A 184 13.75 -1.21 -8.39
N SER A 185 12.94 -2.16 -8.85
CA SER A 185 13.44 -3.37 -9.53
C SER A 185 13.81 -3.12 -11.00
N VAL A 186 13.77 -1.86 -11.44
CA VAL A 186 14.23 -1.43 -12.75
C VAL A 186 15.72 -1.05 -12.69
N ASP A 187 16.42 -1.22 -13.81
CA ASP A 187 17.84 -0.85 -13.95
C ASP A 187 18.09 0.66 -13.70
N ASP A 188 17.04 1.49 -13.81
CA ASP A 188 17.07 2.94 -13.58
C ASP A 188 16.05 3.37 -12.51
N ASP A 189 16.52 3.51 -11.27
CA ASP A 189 15.75 4.01 -10.11
C ASP A 189 15.18 5.43 -10.35
N GLY A 190 15.85 6.27 -11.16
CA GLY A 190 15.35 7.59 -11.52
C GLY A 190 14.08 7.52 -12.36
N VAL A 191 14.02 6.59 -13.33
CA VAL A 191 12.83 6.36 -14.15
C VAL A 191 11.67 5.83 -13.32
N ALA A 192 11.89 4.87 -12.42
CA ALA A 192 10.83 4.36 -11.54
C ALA A 192 10.27 5.44 -10.62
N ARG A 193 11.13 6.28 -10.03
CA ARG A 193 10.67 7.41 -9.21
C ARG A 193 9.89 8.44 -10.01
N ALA A 194 10.29 8.73 -11.24
CA ALA A 194 9.55 9.63 -12.13
C ALA A 194 8.17 9.06 -12.50
N ARG A 195 8.07 7.76 -12.79
CA ARG A 195 6.80 7.07 -13.04
C ARG A 195 5.90 7.07 -11.81
N LYS A 196 6.45 6.78 -10.63
CA LYS A 196 5.72 6.91 -9.35
C LYS A 196 5.17 8.32 -9.17
N ALA A 197 5.98 9.35 -9.39
CA ALA A 197 5.53 10.74 -9.28
C ALA A 197 4.40 11.05 -10.26
N ALA A 198 4.50 10.61 -11.52
CA ALA A 198 3.42 10.77 -12.51
C ALA A 198 2.14 10.00 -12.13
N ALA A 199 2.28 8.76 -11.62
CA ALA A 199 1.16 7.95 -11.16
C ALA A 199 0.40 8.61 -10.00
N LEU A 200 1.10 9.26 -9.07
CA LEU A 200 0.47 10.02 -7.99
C LEU A 200 -0.34 11.23 -8.50
N GLN A 201 -0.01 11.78 -9.67
CA GLN A 201 -0.80 12.87 -10.28
C GLN A 201 -2.08 12.37 -10.98
N ALA A 202 -2.33 11.05 -11.03
CA ALA A 202 -3.56 10.52 -11.60
C ALA A 202 -4.76 10.64 -10.66
N PHE A 203 -4.52 10.85 -9.35
CA PHE A 203 -5.56 11.07 -8.35
C PHE A 203 -5.88 12.56 -8.23
N VAL A 204 -7.16 12.92 -8.28
CA VAL A 204 -7.62 14.33 -8.15
C VAL A 204 -8.33 14.61 -6.83
#